data_AF-A0A536G5C9-F1
#
_entry.id   AF-A0A536G5C9-F1
#
_cell.length_a   1.000
_cell.length_b   1.000
_cell.length_c   1.000
_cell.angle_alpha   90.00
_cell.angle_beta   90.00
_cell.angle_gamma   90.00
#
_symmetry.space_group_name_H-M   'P 1'
#
loop_
_entity.id
_entity.type
_entity.pdbx_description
1 polymer ?
#
loop_
_entity_poly.entity_id
_entity_poly.type
_entity_poly.pdbx_seq_one_letter_code
_entity_poly.pdbx_strand_id
1 'polypeptide(L)'
;MMSWPFMSAGGLLGMLAAVLFIVGVVALILWAIGTTPGRPADDDAMEILRARYARGEIDDEQFAKAKGTLGESHPRSPRPRGLLVGAALLVAGLILGLLAWASFDGYGGMLGFGMMGMMGPGPTAPAGTSVTMAGTRFTPATLRIKIGETVRWFNDDAMPHTVTAVGGAWDSGDLSPGASYERRFDAAGTYSYVCRYHVWMTATVVVSGS
;
A
#
# COMPACT_ATOMS: atom_id res chain seq x y z
N MET A 1 -32.91 -11.95 2.24
CA MET A 1 -32.10 -13.09 1.80
C MET A 1 -30.68 -12.58 1.60
N MET A 2 -29.79 -12.84 2.55
CA MET A 2 -28.38 -12.42 2.49
C MET A 2 -27.63 -13.39 1.60
N SER A 3 -27.35 -12.98 0.35
CA SER A 3 -26.43 -13.71 -0.52
C SER A 3 -25.00 -13.39 -0.09
N TRP A 4 -24.34 -14.34 0.55
CA TRP A 4 -22.89 -14.34 0.72
C TRP A 4 -22.25 -14.35 -0.68
N PRO A 5 -21.33 -13.42 -1.02
CA PRO A 5 -20.64 -13.50 -2.29
C PRO A 5 -19.67 -14.67 -2.20
N PHE A 6 -20.01 -15.69 -2.97
CA PHE A 6 -19.17 -16.81 -3.33
C PHE A 6 -17.72 -16.36 -3.54
N MET A 7 -16.81 -17.03 -2.84
CA MET A 7 -15.42 -17.15 -3.25
C MET A 7 -15.45 -17.66 -4.70
N SER A 8 -15.23 -16.75 -5.66
CA SER A 8 -15.19 -17.12 -7.07
C SER A 8 -14.07 -18.14 -7.27
N ALA A 9 -14.19 -19.00 -8.28
CA ALA A 9 -13.17 -20.01 -8.60
C ALA A 9 -11.75 -19.40 -8.81
N GLY A 10 -11.65 -18.09 -9.05
CA GLY A 10 -10.39 -17.35 -9.09
C GLY A 10 -9.70 -17.14 -7.73
N GLY A 11 -10.43 -17.14 -6.61
CA GLY A 11 -9.84 -16.94 -5.28
C GLY A 11 -9.02 -18.14 -4.78
N LEU A 12 -9.52 -19.35 -5.01
CA LEU A 12 -8.86 -20.59 -4.58
C LEU A 12 -7.62 -20.90 -5.44
N LEU A 13 -7.70 -20.62 -6.75
CA LEU A 13 -6.57 -20.69 -7.68
C LEU A 13 -5.50 -19.63 -7.33
N GLY A 14 -5.91 -18.43 -6.93
CA GLY A 14 -5.00 -17.38 -6.44
C GLY A 14 -4.27 -17.78 -5.16
N MET A 15 -4.97 -18.36 -4.18
CA MET A 15 -4.34 -18.86 -2.95
C MET A 15 -3.35 -19.99 -3.21
N LEU A 16 -3.67 -20.93 -4.11
CA LEU A 16 -2.76 -22.00 -4.49
C LEU A 16 -1.51 -21.47 -5.20
N ALA A 17 -1.67 -20.49 -6.10
CA ALA A 17 -0.54 -19.83 -6.75
C ALA A 17 0.38 -19.11 -5.75
N ALA A 18 -0.19 -18.43 -4.75
CA ALA A 18 0.57 -17.77 -3.69
C ALA A 18 1.34 -18.75 -2.81
N VAL A 19 0.72 -19.88 -2.42
CA VAL A 19 1.40 -20.92 -1.62
C VAL A 19 2.55 -21.55 -2.41
N LEU A 20 2.34 -21.86 -3.70
CA LEU A 20 3.40 -22.41 -4.55
C LEU A 20 4.57 -21.43 -4.74
N PHE A 21 4.29 -20.13 -4.86
CA PHE A 21 5.32 -19.10 -4.93
C PHE A 21 6.15 -19.01 -3.65
N ILE A 22 5.50 -18.99 -2.48
CA ILE A 22 6.19 -18.95 -1.18
C ILE A 22 7.08 -20.19 -1.00
N VAL A 23 6.56 -21.38 -1.31
CA VAL A 23 7.34 -22.63 -1.25
C VAL A 23 8.54 -22.58 -2.21
N GLY A 24 8.37 -22.04 -3.42
CA GLY A 24 9.43 -21.86 -4.40
C GLY A 24 10.54 -20.90 -3.91
N VAL A 25 10.17 -19.78 -3.30
CA VAL A 25 11.12 -18.81 -2.72
C VAL A 25 11.89 -19.43 -1.55
N VAL A 26 11.20 -20.14 -0.64
CA VAL A 26 11.86 -20.83 0.48
C VAL A 26 12.84 -21.91 -0.03
N ALA A 27 12.45 -22.70 -1.02
CA ALA A 27 13.33 -23.69 -1.63
C ALA A 27 14.57 -23.06 -2.29
N LEU A 28 14.40 -21.93 -2.99
CA LEU A 28 15.49 -21.19 -3.61
C LEU A 28 16.46 -20.62 -2.58
N ILE A 29 15.95 -20.10 -1.46
CA ILE A 29 16.76 -19.61 -0.34
C ILE A 29 17.58 -20.76 0.26
N LEU A 30 16.96 -21.90 0.54
CA LEU A 30 17.64 -23.07 1.10
C LEU A 30 18.72 -23.60 0.15
N TRP A 31 18.46 -23.61 -1.16
CA TRP A 31 19.44 -23.98 -2.18
C TRP A 31 20.61 -22.97 -2.24
N ALA A 32 20.33 -21.67 -2.27
CA ALA A 32 21.35 -20.63 -2.34
C ALA A 32 22.29 -20.61 -1.12
N ILE A 33 21.77 -20.95 0.07
CA ILE A 33 22.57 -21.14 1.28
C ILE A 33 23.46 -22.39 1.17
N GLY A 34 22.98 -23.44 0.50
CA GLY A 34 23.69 -24.72 0.37
C GLY A 34 24.73 -24.79 -0.75
N THR A 35 24.70 -23.91 -1.75
CA THR A 35 25.46 -24.08 -3.01
C THR A 35 26.72 -23.23 -3.18
N THR A 36 27.24 -22.60 -2.13
CA THR A 36 28.57 -21.94 -2.21
C THR A 36 29.63 -22.77 -1.49
N PRO A 37 30.47 -23.55 -2.22
CA PRO A 37 31.67 -24.11 -1.64
C PRO A 37 32.64 -22.96 -1.38
N GLY A 38 32.68 -22.47 -0.14
CA GLY A 38 33.77 -21.62 0.31
C GLY A 38 35.06 -22.44 0.32
N ARG A 39 36.14 -21.89 -0.27
CA ARG A 39 37.48 -22.47 -0.13
C ARG A 39 37.80 -22.59 1.38
N PRO A 40 38.24 -23.75 1.89
CA PRO A 40 38.51 -23.94 3.31
C PRO A 40 39.50 -22.89 3.82
N ALA A 41 39.17 -22.19 4.91
CA ALA A 41 40.03 -21.15 5.51
C ALA A 41 41.44 -21.67 5.88
N ASP A 42 41.58 -22.99 6.03
CA ASP A 42 42.84 -23.65 6.36
C ASP A 42 43.82 -23.60 5.18
N ASP A 43 43.31 -23.59 3.93
CA ASP A 43 44.11 -23.41 2.72
C ASP A 43 44.76 -22.02 2.69
N ASP A 44 44.01 -20.98 3.07
CA ASP A 44 44.49 -19.59 3.10
C ASP A 44 45.57 -19.38 4.18
N ALA A 45 45.40 -20.01 5.35
CA ALA A 45 46.38 -19.90 6.45
C ALA A 45 47.73 -20.54 6.08
N MET A 46 47.69 -21.70 5.42
CA MET A 46 48.90 -22.38 4.94
C MET A 46 49.59 -21.60 3.82
N GLU A 47 48.83 -20.92 2.96
CA GLU A 47 49.38 -20.08 1.91
C GLU A 47 50.12 -18.86 2.48
N ILE A 48 49.53 -18.18 3.46
CA ILE A 48 50.17 -17.05 4.15
C ILE A 48 51.45 -17.51 4.88
N LEU A 49 51.40 -18.65 5.56
CA LEU A 49 52.56 -19.19 6.28
C LEU A 49 53.71 -19.53 5.32
N ARG A 50 53.41 -20.21 4.20
CA ARG A 50 54.41 -20.51 3.15
C ARG A 50 55.00 -19.24 2.55
N ALA A 51 54.19 -18.21 2.32
CA ALA A 51 54.65 -16.95 1.77
C ALA A 51 55.61 -16.21 2.73
N ARG A 52 55.40 -16.26 4.05
CA ARG A 52 56.31 -15.68 5.05
C ARG A 52 57.64 -16.41 5.11
N TYR A 53 57.60 -17.75 5.06
CA TYR A 53 58.81 -18.57 4.99
C TYR A 53 59.61 -18.28 3.73
N ALA A 54 58.95 -18.17 2.57
CA ALA A 54 59.61 -17.83 1.31
C ALA A 54 60.25 -16.43 1.29
N ARG A 55 59.74 -15.49 2.10
CA ARG A 55 60.34 -14.16 2.29
C ARG A 55 61.46 -14.12 3.34
N GLY A 56 61.72 -15.23 4.03
CA GLY A 56 62.71 -15.32 5.11
C GLY A 56 62.29 -14.60 6.40
N GLU A 57 60.99 -14.30 6.55
CA GLU A 57 60.46 -13.62 7.75
C GLU A 57 60.31 -14.57 8.95
N ILE A 58 60.31 -15.87 8.70
CA ILE A 58 60.21 -16.93 9.70
C ILE A 58 61.23 -18.02 9.37
N ASP A 59 61.81 -18.61 10.42
CA ASP A 59 62.78 -19.71 10.31
C ASP A 59 62.08 -21.09 10.24
N ASP A 60 62.88 -22.14 10.00
CA ASP A 60 62.40 -23.52 9.87
C ASP A 60 61.65 -24.02 11.11
N GLU A 61 62.11 -23.63 12.29
CA GLU A 61 61.54 -24.06 13.57
C GLU A 61 60.18 -23.41 13.81
N GLN A 62 60.09 -22.10 13.54
CA GLN A 62 58.86 -21.32 13.59
C GLN A 62 57.84 -21.83 12.58
N PHE A 63 58.27 -22.17 11.37
CA PHE A 63 57.41 -22.72 10.33
C PHE A 63 56.87 -24.11 10.73
N ALA A 64 57.73 -25.00 11.23
CA ALA A 64 57.34 -26.34 11.65
C ALA A 64 56.33 -26.30 12.80
N LYS A 65 56.57 -25.45 13.80
CA LYS A 65 55.67 -25.25 14.94
C LYS A 65 54.32 -24.69 14.51
N ALA A 66 54.31 -23.65 13.67
CA ALA A 66 53.09 -23.04 13.16
C ALA A 66 52.26 -24.03 12.33
N LYS A 67 52.91 -24.81 11.45
CA LYS A 67 52.26 -25.85 10.65
C LYS A 67 51.61 -26.93 11.52
N GLY A 68 52.28 -27.35 12.61
CA GLY A 68 51.71 -28.30 13.59
C GLY A 68 50.45 -27.75 14.25
N THR A 69 50.52 -26.51 14.76
CA THR A 69 49.37 -25.87 15.44
C THR A 69 48.17 -25.62 14.54
N LEU A 70 48.40 -25.26 13.26
CA LEU A 70 47.34 -25.09 12.27
C LEU A 70 46.66 -26.42 11.90
N GLY A 71 47.41 -27.53 11.98
CA GLY A 71 46.85 -28.88 11.80
C GLY A 71 46.05 -29.38 13.01
N GLU A 72 46.29 -28.84 14.22
CA GLU A 72 45.73 -29.37 15.46
C GLU A 72 44.47 -28.64 15.99
N SER A 73 44.25 -27.33 15.79
CA SER A 73 42.93 -26.72 16.11
C SER A 73 42.75 -25.24 15.76
N HIS A 74 41.56 -24.89 15.26
CA HIS A 74 40.78 -23.79 15.86
C HIS A 74 39.27 -23.89 15.53
N PRO A 75 38.34 -23.83 16.50
CA PRO A 75 36.92 -23.65 16.21
C PRO A 75 36.70 -22.26 15.58
N ARG A 76 35.99 -22.23 14.45
CA ARG A 76 35.73 -21.02 13.66
C ARG A 76 34.86 -20.04 14.45
N SER A 77 35.24 -18.76 14.50
CA SER A 77 34.25 -17.71 14.69
C SER A 77 33.52 -17.53 13.35
N PRO A 78 32.21 -17.78 13.26
CA PRO A 78 31.48 -17.57 12.01
C PRO A 78 31.50 -16.08 11.69
N ARG A 79 32.19 -15.68 10.61
CA ARG A 79 32.05 -14.32 10.09
C ARG A 79 30.63 -14.16 9.55
N PRO A 80 29.81 -13.21 10.04
CA PRO A 80 28.39 -13.10 9.70
C PRO A 80 28.17 -12.47 8.30
N ARG A 81 28.92 -12.91 7.29
CA ARG A 81 28.74 -12.45 5.89
C ARG A 81 27.41 -12.95 5.31
N GLY A 82 26.93 -14.12 5.76
CA GLY A 82 25.60 -14.63 5.42
C GLY A 82 24.45 -13.79 6.00
N LEU A 83 24.67 -13.07 7.11
CA LEU A 83 23.66 -12.24 7.75
C LEU A 83 23.31 -11.02 6.88
N LEU A 84 24.30 -10.42 6.23
CA LEU A 84 24.12 -9.23 5.40
C LEU A 84 23.44 -9.54 4.06
N VAL A 85 23.81 -10.66 3.41
CA VAL A 85 23.16 -11.10 2.17
C VAL A 85 21.75 -11.62 2.45
N GLY A 86 21.56 -12.35 3.56
CA GLY A 86 20.24 -12.79 4.01
C GLY A 86 19.31 -11.62 4.36
N ALA A 87 19.83 -10.59 5.04
CA ALA A 87 19.06 -9.38 5.33
C ALA A 87 18.68 -8.60 4.07
N ALA A 88 19.59 -8.46 3.10
CA ALA A 88 19.30 -7.77 1.84
C ALA A 88 18.22 -8.48 1.02
N LEU A 89 18.23 -9.81 0.97
CA LEU A 89 17.23 -10.61 0.26
C LEU A 89 15.88 -10.68 1.01
N LEU A 90 15.88 -10.68 2.35
CA LEU A 90 14.65 -10.53 3.15
C LEU A 90 14.01 -9.16 2.92
N VAL A 91 14.80 -8.09 2.86
CA VAL A 91 14.28 -6.74 2.57
C VAL A 91 13.73 -6.66 1.15
N ALA A 92 14.44 -7.20 0.15
CA ALA A 92 13.94 -7.25 -1.23
C ALA A 92 12.66 -8.09 -1.36
N GLY A 93 12.58 -9.23 -0.66
CA GLY A 93 11.39 -10.07 -0.60
C GLY A 93 10.21 -9.41 0.11
N LEU A 94 10.45 -8.67 1.20
CA LEU A 94 9.42 -7.88 1.89
C LEU A 94 8.91 -6.73 1.03
N ILE A 95 9.80 -6.04 0.29
CA ILE A 95 9.41 -4.98 -0.66
C ILE A 95 8.57 -5.55 -1.80
N LEU A 96 8.99 -6.66 -2.42
CA LEU A 96 8.23 -7.30 -3.48
C LEU A 96 6.91 -7.90 -2.98
N GLY A 97 6.88 -8.42 -1.75
CA GLY A 97 5.67 -8.87 -1.08
C GLY A 97 4.70 -7.73 -0.77
N LEU A 98 5.19 -6.56 -0.35
CA LEU A 98 4.38 -5.35 -0.15
C LEU A 98 3.81 -4.82 -1.48
N LEU A 99 4.62 -4.86 -2.55
CA LEU A 99 4.18 -4.46 -3.89
C LEU A 99 3.16 -5.44 -4.48
N ALA A 100 3.31 -6.74 -4.21
CA ALA A 100 2.34 -7.76 -4.59
C ALA A 100 1.06 -7.69 -3.74
N TRP A 101 1.14 -7.42 -2.44
CA TRP A 101 -0.01 -7.21 -1.55
C TRP A 101 -0.80 -5.95 -1.93
N ALA A 102 -0.10 -4.85 -2.27
CA ALA A 102 -0.72 -3.65 -2.84
C ALA A 102 -1.46 -3.91 -4.16
N SER A 103 -1.16 -5.04 -4.82
CA SER A 103 -1.82 -5.48 -6.05
C SER A 103 -2.98 -6.47 -5.83
N PHE A 104 -3.17 -6.99 -4.61
CA PHE A 104 -4.15 -8.06 -4.34
C PHE A 104 -5.35 -7.66 -3.46
N ASP A 105 -5.29 -6.53 -2.75
CA ASP A 105 -6.47 -5.96 -2.08
C ASP A 105 -6.56 -4.43 -2.30
N GLY A 106 -7.49 -4.01 -3.15
CA GLY A 106 -8.21 -2.75 -2.99
C GLY A 106 -7.53 -1.41 -3.33
N TYR A 107 -6.21 -1.32 -3.52
CA TYR A 107 -5.55 -0.02 -3.82
C TYR A 107 -5.07 0.15 -5.28
N GLY A 108 -4.95 -0.93 -6.06
CA GLY A 108 -4.61 -0.87 -7.49
C GLY A 108 -5.63 -0.18 -8.40
N GLY A 109 -6.83 0.12 -7.87
CA GLY A 109 -7.83 0.94 -8.56
C GLY A 109 -7.56 2.46 -8.51
N MET A 110 -6.69 2.93 -7.60
CA MET A 110 -6.59 4.37 -7.28
C MET A 110 -5.54 5.13 -8.11
N LEU A 111 -4.55 4.47 -8.73
CA LEU A 111 -3.44 5.19 -9.39
C LEU A 111 -3.07 4.74 -10.82
N GLY A 112 -3.68 3.70 -11.38
CA GLY A 112 -3.18 3.10 -12.64
C GLY A 112 -4.15 3.11 -13.81
N PHE A 113 -5.17 2.26 -13.75
CA PHE A 113 -6.06 2.02 -14.91
C PHE A 113 -7.53 1.76 -14.54
N GLY A 114 -7.84 1.53 -13.25
CA GLY A 114 -9.21 1.33 -12.77
C GLY A 114 -10.04 2.63 -12.67
N MET A 115 -9.40 3.78 -12.50
CA MET A 115 -10.08 5.07 -12.37
C MET A 115 -10.70 5.56 -13.69
N MET A 116 -10.17 5.14 -14.85
CA MET A 116 -10.69 5.55 -16.16
C MET A 116 -12.03 4.86 -16.51
N GLY A 117 -12.30 3.67 -15.95
CA GLY A 117 -13.54 2.92 -16.18
C GLY A 117 -14.69 3.28 -15.24
N MET A 118 -14.37 3.91 -14.09
CA MET A 118 -15.35 4.35 -13.08
C MET A 118 -15.60 5.88 -13.13
N MET A 119 -14.90 6.59 -14.01
CA MET A 119 -15.22 7.97 -14.43
C MET A 119 -16.20 8.00 -15.62
N GLY A 120 -17.01 6.96 -15.81
CA GLY A 120 -18.29 7.18 -16.48
C GLY A 120 -19.01 8.27 -15.69
N PRO A 121 -19.54 9.34 -16.32
CA PRO A 121 -20.24 10.37 -15.58
C PRO A 121 -21.35 9.69 -14.77
N GLY A 122 -21.15 9.56 -13.45
CA GLY A 122 -22.23 9.17 -12.55
C GLY A 122 -23.41 10.09 -12.83
N PRO A 123 -24.65 9.59 -12.80
CA PRO A 123 -25.83 10.27 -13.34
C PRO A 123 -25.72 11.77 -13.10
N THR A 124 -25.53 12.52 -14.18
CA THR A 124 -25.35 13.95 -14.10
C THR A 124 -26.70 14.50 -13.68
N ALA A 125 -26.79 15.01 -12.45
CA ALA A 125 -27.99 15.70 -12.01
C ALA A 125 -28.35 16.77 -13.04
N PRO A 126 -29.65 17.03 -13.30
CA PRO A 126 -30.08 18.04 -14.25
C PRO A 126 -29.30 19.34 -14.05
N ALA A 127 -28.90 19.98 -15.15
CA ALA A 127 -28.16 21.23 -15.09
C ALA A 127 -28.90 22.24 -14.19
N GLY A 128 -28.21 22.79 -13.20
CA GLY A 128 -28.81 23.70 -12.21
C GLY A 128 -29.31 23.04 -10.92
N THR A 129 -29.11 21.73 -10.73
CA THR A 129 -29.44 21.01 -9.48
C THR A 129 -28.22 20.38 -8.80
N SER A 130 -27.00 20.78 -9.20
CA SER A 130 -25.75 20.27 -8.63
C SER A 130 -25.03 21.30 -7.76
N VAL A 131 -24.32 20.80 -6.75
CA VAL A 131 -23.38 21.56 -5.90
C VAL A 131 -22.05 20.82 -5.89
N THR A 132 -20.96 21.52 -6.21
CA THR A 132 -19.60 20.99 -6.11
C THR A 132 -18.95 21.45 -4.82
N MET A 133 -18.25 20.55 -4.14
CA MET A 133 -17.38 20.84 -3.00
C MET A 133 -15.94 20.84 -3.49
N ALA A 134 -15.30 22.01 -3.51
CA ALA A 134 -13.90 22.16 -3.92
C ALA A 134 -13.26 23.33 -3.16
N GLY A 135 -12.00 23.18 -2.76
CA GLY A 135 -11.27 24.21 -2.01
C GLY A 135 -11.99 24.62 -0.73
N THR A 136 -12.58 23.66 0.00
CA THR A 136 -13.37 23.89 1.23
C THR A 136 -14.58 24.81 1.05
N ARG A 137 -15.24 24.77 -0.11
CA ARG A 137 -16.41 25.61 -0.43
C ARG A 137 -17.49 24.81 -1.16
N PHE A 138 -18.74 25.13 -0.89
CA PHE A 138 -19.89 24.69 -1.69
C PHE A 138 -20.13 25.68 -2.84
N THR A 139 -20.22 25.16 -4.06
CA THR A 139 -20.48 25.97 -5.26
C THR A 139 -21.64 25.39 -6.06
N PRO A 140 -22.74 26.13 -6.28
CA PRO A 140 -22.97 27.49 -5.80
C PRO A 140 -23.26 27.54 -4.30
N ALA A 141 -22.97 28.68 -3.65
CA ALA A 141 -23.31 28.90 -2.23
C ALA A 141 -24.83 29.02 -2.00
N THR A 142 -25.59 29.38 -3.04
CA THR A 142 -27.05 29.37 -3.03
C THR A 142 -27.56 28.68 -4.28
N LEU A 143 -28.23 27.55 -4.10
CA LEU A 143 -28.87 26.80 -5.18
C LEU A 143 -30.38 27.06 -5.14
N ARG A 144 -31.00 27.35 -6.27
CA ARG A 144 -32.46 27.53 -6.38
C ARG A 144 -33.06 26.39 -7.20
N ILE A 145 -34.05 25.73 -6.64
CA ILE A 145 -34.71 24.56 -7.25
C ILE A 145 -36.23 24.66 -7.08
N LYS A 146 -36.96 23.86 -7.84
CA LYS A 146 -38.41 23.67 -7.69
C LYS A 146 -38.73 22.56 -6.69
N ILE A 147 -39.94 22.61 -6.14
CA ILE A 147 -40.48 21.51 -5.33
C ILE A 147 -40.43 20.20 -6.13
N GLY A 148 -39.93 19.15 -5.50
CA GLY A 148 -39.79 17.81 -6.07
C GLY A 148 -38.48 17.59 -6.83
N GLU A 149 -37.56 18.57 -6.87
CA GLU A 149 -36.24 18.37 -7.47
C GLU A 149 -35.27 17.68 -6.50
N THR A 150 -34.31 16.96 -7.08
CA THR A 150 -33.21 16.31 -6.37
C THR A 150 -31.95 17.12 -6.56
N VAL A 151 -31.30 17.48 -5.45
CA VAL A 151 -29.97 18.11 -5.48
C VAL A 151 -28.90 17.05 -5.35
N ARG A 152 -27.84 17.17 -6.14
CA ARG A 152 -26.64 16.33 -6.03
C ARG A 152 -25.45 17.16 -5.57
N TRP A 153 -24.78 16.69 -4.52
CA TRP A 153 -23.49 17.21 -4.08
C TRP A 153 -22.37 16.29 -4.56
N PHE A 154 -21.31 16.85 -5.11
CA PHE A 154 -20.12 16.11 -5.54
C PHE A 154 -18.89 16.60 -4.78
N ASN A 155 -18.10 15.68 -4.22
CA ASN A 155 -16.83 16.02 -3.60
C ASN A 155 -15.70 16.02 -4.63
N ASP A 156 -15.33 17.21 -5.09
CA ASP A 156 -14.19 17.47 -5.99
C ASP A 156 -12.97 17.99 -5.22
N ASP A 157 -12.95 17.80 -3.90
CA ASP A 157 -11.83 18.14 -3.04
C ASP A 157 -10.98 16.90 -2.74
N ALA A 158 -9.73 17.13 -2.33
CA ALA A 158 -8.82 16.05 -1.96
C ALA A 158 -9.08 15.48 -0.55
N MET A 159 -10.05 16.04 0.18
CA MET A 159 -10.38 15.69 1.56
C MET A 159 -11.87 15.33 1.73
N PRO A 160 -12.25 14.57 2.76
CA PRO A 160 -13.66 14.28 3.02
C PRO A 160 -14.44 15.53 3.43
N HIS A 161 -15.70 15.59 3.00
CA HIS A 161 -16.66 16.63 3.39
C HIS A 161 -18.00 16.03 3.80
N THR A 162 -18.86 16.82 4.43
CA THR A 162 -20.25 16.44 4.73
C THR A 162 -21.20 17.51 4.20
N VAL A 163 -22.46 17.12 3.97
CA VAL A 163 -23.58 18.02 3.69
C VAL A 163 -24.57 17.82 4.83
N THR A 164 -24.51 18.70 5.82
CA THR A 164 -25.27 18.53 7.06
C THR A 164 -26.18 19.73 7.28
N ALA A 165 -27.48 19.48 7.45
CA ALA A 165 -28.47 20.52 7.69
C ALA A 165 -28.11 21.32 8.96
N VAL A 166 -28.29 22.64 8.91
CA VAL A 166 -28.31 23.43 10.14
C VAL A 166 -29.48 22.96 11.00
N GLY A 167 -29.19 22.58 12.25
CA GLY A 167 -30.17 21.95 13.14
C GLY A 167 -30.29 20.42 13.02
N GLY A 168 -29.51 19.78 12.13
CA GLY A 168 -29.35 18.33 12.11
C GLY A 168 -30.51 17.52 11.54
N ALA A 169 -31.43 18.16 10.81
CA ALA A 169 -32.58 17.47 10.19
C ALA A 169 -32.18 16.43 9.11
N TRP A 170 -30.97 16.53 8.55
CA TRP A 170 -30.41 15.56 7.61
C TRP A 170 -28.87 15.70 7.55
N ASP A 171 -28.19 14.61 7.19
CA ASP A 171 -26.73 14.52 7.02
C ASP A 171 -26.38 13.53 5.91
N SER A 172 -25.41 13.86 5.07
CA SER A 172 -24.82 12.93 4.10
C SER A 172 -23.93 11.87 4.74
N GLY A 173 -23.47 12.10 5.96
CA GLY A 173 -22.29 11.40 6.48
C GLY A 173 -21.02 11.84 5.75
N ASP A 174 -19.97 11.04 5.86
CA ASP A 174 -18.69 11.33 5.24
C ASP A 174 -18.71 11.05 3.74
N LEU A 175 -18.42 12.09 2.95
CA LEU A 175 -18.23 11.99 1.51
C LEU A 175 -16.74 12.04 1.20
N SER A 176 -16.15 10.89 0.88
CA SER A 176 -14.77 10.78 0.40
C SER A 176 -14.55 11.57 -0.91
N PRO A 177 -13.29 11.90 -1.27
CA PRO A 177 -12.97 12.47 -2.58
C PRO A 177 -13.60 11.66 -3.73
N GLY A 178 -14.26 12.34 -4.66
CA GLY A 178 -14.98 11.73 -5.79
C GLY A 178 -16.36 11.15 -5.44
N ALA A 179 -16.78 11.14 -4.18
CA ALA A 179 -18.09 10.66 -3.78
C ALA A 179 -19.21 11.68 -4.08
N SER A 180 -20.46 11.21 -4.11
CA SER A 180 -21.64 12.06 -4.27
C SER A 180 -22.72 11.73 -3.24
N TYR A 181 -23.53 12.74 -2.94
CA TYR A 181 -24.74 12.62 -2.12
C TYR A 181 -25.91 13.25 -2.87
N GLU A 182 -27.10 12.66 -2.75
CA GLU A 182 -28.32 13.16 -3.36
C GLU A 182 -29.44 13.32 -2.35
N ARG A 183 -30.22 14.39 -2.49
CA ARG A 183 -31.39 14.63 -1.64
C ARG A 183 -32.51 15.31 -2.43
N ARG A 184 -33.70 14.72 -2.35
CA ARG A 184 -34.95 15.30 -2.90
C ARG A 184 -35.57 16.30 -1.92
N PHE A 185 -36.13 17.39 -2.45
CA PHE A 185 -36.81 18.42 -1.65
C PHE A 185 -38.29 18.53 -2.05
N ASP A 186 -39.17 18.00 -1.22
CA ASP A 186 -40.62 17.96 -1.50
C ASP A 186 -41.44 19.09 -0.86
N ALA A 187 -40.79 20.01 -0.14
CA ALA A 187 -41.45 21.16 0.47
C ALA A 187 -40.74 22.47 0.09
N ALA A 188 -41.52 23.53 -0.09
CA ALA A 188 -40.96 24.87 -0.25
C ALA A 188 -40.27 25.32 1.05
N GLY A 189 -39.17 26.04 0.90
CA GLY A 189 -38.40 26.48 2.06
C GLY A 189 -36.98 26.89 1.73
N THR A 190 -36.28 27.36 2.75
CA THR A 190 -34.85 27.67 2.69
C THR A 190 -34.12 26.69 3.59
N TYR A 191 -33.24 25.88 3.00
CA TYR A 191 -32.52 24.81 3.67
C TYR A 191 -31.03 25.16 3.74
N SER A 192 -30.60 25.69 4.88
CA SER A 192 -29.19 25.97 5.14
C SER A 192 -28.47 24.71 5.63
N TYR A 193 -27.23 24.54 5.18
CA TYR A 193 -26.38 23.39 5.52
C TYR A 193 -24.91 23.79 5.61
N VAL A 194 -24.13 22.94 6.29
CA VAL A 194 -22.73 23.16 6.63
C VAL A 194 -21.94 21.86 6.48
N CYS A 195 -20.63 21.96 6.25
CA CYS A 195 -19.72 20.84 6.39
C CYS A 195 -19.26 20.71 7.85
N ARG A 196 -19.38 19.52 8.46
CA ARG A 196 -19.00 19.29 9.86
C ARG A 196 -17.50 19.46 10.11
N TYR A 197 -16.67 19.29 9.08
CA TYR A 197 -15.21 19.49 9.16
C TYR A 197 -14.81 20.97 9.09
N HIS A 198 -15.62 21.80 8.45
CA HIS A 198 -15.29 23.20 8.13
C HIS A 198 -16.49 24.10 8.44
N VAL A 199 -16.54 24.66 9.64
CA VAL A 199 -17.70 25.44 10.12
C VAL A 199 -18.02 26.69 9.27
N TRP A 200 -17.05 27.19 8.50
CA TRP A 200 -17.22 28.31 7.55
C TRP A 200 -17.76 27.88 6.19
N MET A 201 -17.71 26.59 5.87
CA MET A 201 -18.20 26.04 4.62
C MET A 201 -19.70 25.84 4.74
N THR A 202 -20.45 26.89 4.43
CA THR A 202 -21.92 26.93 4.52
C THR A 202 -22.53 27.24 3.15
N ALA A 203 -23.71 26.68 2.89
CA ALA A 203 -24.50 27.01 1.71
C ALA A 203 -26.00 26.81 1.98
N THR A 204 -26.82 27.16 1.00
CA THR A 204 -28.28 27.11 1.12
C THR A 204 -28.94 26.59 -0.15
N VAL A 205 -29.95 25.73 0.00
CA VAL A 205 -30.89 25.37 -1.07
C VAL A 205 -32.19 26.14 -0.83
N VAL A 206 -32.63 26.91 -1.81
CA VAL A 206 -33.93 27.61 -1.80
C VAL A 206 -34.88 26.85 -2.72
N VAL A 207 -35.98 26.37 -2.15
CA VAL A 207 -37.02 25.60 -2.85
C VAL A 207 -38.26 26.46 -2.98
N SER A 208 -38.65 26.77 -4.21
CA SER A 208 -39.84 27.56 -4.51
C SER A 208 -40.88 26.77 -5.30
N GLY A 209 -42.14 27.21 -5.21
CA GLY A 209 -43.24 26.67 -6.02
C GLY A 209 -42.96 26.75 -7.52
N SER A 210 -43.57 25.83 -8.26
CA SER A 210 -43.36 25.62 -9.70
C SER A 210 -43.87 26.72 -10.60
#